data_AF-A0AAW0APD0-F1
#
_entry.id   AF-A0AAW0APD0-F1
#
_cell.length_a   1.000
_cell.length_b   1.000
_cell.length_c   1.000
_cell.angle_alpha   90.00
_cell.angle_beta   90.00
_cell.angle_gamma   90.00
#
_symmetry.space_group_name_H-M   'P 1'
#
loop_
_entity.id
_entity.type
_entity.pdbx_description
1 polymer ?
#
loop_
_entity_poly.entity_id
_entity_poly.type
_entity_poly.pdbx_seq_one_letter_code
_entity_poly.pdbx_strand_id
1 'polypeptide(L)'
;MPSTSRCGQPLPLPADFDYVAWTTRPDDVPPLPNMSLREQNQENIRIENDNASSVGFTRAYENTSKTGAAPDGLDVGPPLRPFYAYSAQAKDLLVFSDQLRSSVSPLPNFLTEYIASEQLKKAESDAAEKAKKERERAEKEAEKAKANQSILGTKVMKNPHLISSALKSPVKIPNIFLMSLHHDVHFPLHWWSDRVIKDAYENAGSIPTHQIDAEQTASLVKPEKVLVVDVPKAAKILGEEGDGPTLTPNEWRGASQNVLEALRLICAPVDPEKPETKNTHYSEYELHVKFFANLEEFESMYEVWYRTERELRKRIFADGLFSLDYYSTKVEIALSTYTQAKTFASATQPRIQPPQQTFSTYKRPGTSKEDSNPAPYKQQRTSRFDETSLSFS
;
A
#
# COMPACT_ATOMS: atom_id res chain seq x y z
N MET A 1 -25.02 61.74 -51.11
CA MET A 1 -25.24 60.91 -49.90
C MET A 1 -23.96 60.15 -49.63
N PRO A 2 -23.53 59.93 -48.38
CA PRO A 2 -22.65 58.82 -48.08
C PRO A 2 -23.34 57.51 -48.48
N SER A 3 -22.57 56.49 -48.86
CA SER A 3 -23.11 55.15 -49.03
C SER A 3 -23.48 54.57 -47.66
N THR A 4 -24.44 53.66 -47.64
CA THR A 4 -24.82 52.90 -46.44
C THR A 4 -24.58 51.43 -46.74
N SER A 5 -23.98 50.71 -45.79
CA SER A 5 -23.81 49.27 -45.89
C SER A 5 -25.15 48.54 -45.95
N ARG A 6 -25.16 47.30 -46.43
CA ARG A 6 -26.36 46.45 -46.34
C ARG A 6 -26.80 46.18 -44.89
N CYS A 7 -25.93 46.44 -43.90
CA CYS A 7 -26.24 46.37 -42.47
C CYS A 7 -26.52 47.73 -41.79
N GLY A 8 -26.71 48.81 -42.56
CA GLY A 8 -27.15 50.12 -42.03
C GLY A 8 -26.05 51.03 -41.47
N GLN A 9 -24.78 50.64 -41.59
CA GLN A 9 -23.62 51.45 -41.18
C GLN A 9 -23.27 52.50 -42.25
N PRO A 10 -22.74 53.67 -41.86
CA PRO A 10 -22.21 54.64 -42.82
C PRO A 10 -20.95 54.09 -43.50
N LEU A 11 -20.81 54.33 -44.80
CA LEU A 11 -19.60 54.02 -45.56
C LEU A 11 -18.97 55.32 -46.11
N PRO A 12 -17.64 55.50 -46.02
CA PRO A 12 -16.68 54.62 -45.33
C PRO A 12 -16.92 54.57 -43.81
N LEU A 13 -16.50 53.47 -43.18
CA LEU A 13 -16.63 53.30 -41.73
C LEU A 13 -15.83 54.38 -40.95
N PRO A 14 -16.26 54.75 -39.73
CA PRO A 14 -15.47 55.57 -38.82
C PRO A 14 -14.10 54.96 -38.51
N ALA A 15 -13.09 55.82 -38.27
CA ALA A 15 -11.72 55.38 -37.97
C ALA A 15 -11.58 54.68 -36.61
N ASP A 16 -12.57 54.86 -35.74
CA ASP A 16 -12.73 54.26 -34.41
C ASP A 16 -13.70 53.05 -34.40
N PHE A 17 -14.11 52.54 -35.57
CA PHE A 17 -14.96 51.36 -35.67
C PHE A 17 -14.27 50.09 -35.13
N ASP A 18 -14.89 49.45 -34.13
CA ASP A 18 -14.35 48.25 -33.51
C ASP A 18 -14.71 46.97 -34.30
N TYR A 19 -13.85 46.63 -35.27
CA TYR A 19 -13.91 45.39 -36.03
C TYR A 19 -13.80 44.13 -35.15
N VAL A 20 -13.18 44.21 -33.96
CA VAL A 20 -13.05 43.07 -33.04
C VAL A 20 -14.37 42.82 -32.34
N ALA A 21 -15.01 43.85 -31.79
CA ALA A 21 -16.35 43.74 -31.23
C ALA A 21 -17.37 43.29 -32.30
N TRP A 22 -17.30 43.85 -33.52
CA TRP A 22 -18.22 43.49 -34.61
C TRP A 22 -18.06 42.04 -35.11
N THR A 23 -16.88 41.43 -34.94
CA THR A 23 -16.62 40.02 -35.29
C THR A 23 -16.53 39.08 -34.08
N THR A 24 -16.80 39.57 -32.87
CA THR A 24 -16.90 38.76 -31.66
C THR A 24 -18.27 38.10 -31.58
N ARG A 25 -18.32 36.79 -31.32
CA ARG A 25 -19.57 36.06 -31.17
C ARG A 25 -20.30 36.49 -29.89
N PRO A 26 -21.59 36.89 -29.94
CA PRO A 26 -22.38 37.14 -28.74
C PRO A 26 -22.66 35.85 -27.95
N ASP A 27 -23.13 36.01 -26.71
CA ASP A 27 -23.51 34.88 -25.85
C ASP A 27 -24.68 34.07 -26.41
N ASP A 28 -24.65 32.75 -26.20
CA ASP A 28 -25.70 31.83 -26.65
C ASP A 28 -27.03 32.10 -25.91
N VAL A 29 -28.15 32.12 -26.65
CA VAL A 29 -29.50 32.38 -26.12
C VAL A 29 -30.27 31.07 -25.84
N PRO A 30 -31.22 31.05 -24.89
CA PRO A 30 -32.07 29.88 -24.67
C PRO A 30 -32.88 29.48 -25.92
N PRO A 31 -33.07 28.17 -26.21
CA PRO A 31 -33.92 27.71 -27.31
C PRO A 31 -35.37 28.15 -27.13
N LEU A 32 -36.08 28.34 -28.25
CA LEU A 32 -37.50 28.74 -28.21
C LEU A 32 -38.38 27.65 -27.57
N PRO A 33 -39.48 28.01 -26.89
CA PRO A 33 -40.41 27.04 -26.33
C PRO A 33 -40.89 26.02 -27.37
N ASN A 34 -40.76 24.74 -27.05
CA ASN A 34 -41.07 23.59 -27.91
C ASN A 34 -40.17 23.38 -29.15
N MET A 35 -39.07 24.13 -29.31
CA MET A 35 -38.08 23.85 -30.35
C MET A 35 -37.45 22.47 -30.16
N SER A 36 -37.54 21.59 -31.14
CA SER A 36 -36.88 20.28 -31.10
C SER A 36 -35.38 20.41 -31.35
N LEU A 37 -34.60 19.42 -30.89
CA LEU A 37 -33.14 19.38 -31.08
C LEU A 37 -32.73 19.43 -32.57
N ARG A 38 -33.56 18.91 -33.48
CA ARG A 38 -33.32 18.98 -34.94
C ARG A 38 -33.55 20.39 -35.48
N GLU A 39 -34.60 21.08 -35.06
CA GLU A 39 -34.87 22.47 -35.45
C GLU A 39 -33.81 23.43 -34.88
N GLN A 40 -33.38 23.18 -33.63
CA GLN A 40 -32.26 23.88 -33.00
C GLN A 40 -30.97 23.73 -33.82
N ASN A 41 -30.65 22.51 -34.26
CA ASN A 41 -29.50 22.28 -35.15
C ASN A 41 -29.63 23.03 -36.49
N GLN A 42 -30.80 23.01 -37.11
CA GLN A 42 -31.02 23.65 -38.42
C GLN A 42 -30.85 25.17 -38.37
N GLU A 43 -31.45 25.86 -37.39
CA GLU A 43 -31.28 27.30 -37.26
C GLU A 43 -29.88 27.66 -36.71
N ASN A 44 -29.25 26.83 -35.88
CA ASN A 44 -27.84 27.02 -35.52
C ASN A 44 -26.88 26.88 -36.71
N ILE A 45 -27.10 25.92 -37.62
CA ILE A 45 -26.33 25.81 -38.89
C ILE A 45 -26.55 27.06 -39.75
N ARG A 46 -27.78 27.57 -39.82
CA ARG A 46 -28.06 28.82 -40.54
C ARG A 46 -27.31 30.00 -39.93
N ILE A 47 -27.39 30.18 -38.61
CA ILE A 47 -26.67 31.21 -37.86
C ILE A 47 -25.15 31.08 -38.06
N GLU A 48 -24.61 29.85 -38.10
CA GLU A 48 -23.18 29.58 -38.35
C GLU A 48 -22.75 30.07 -39.75
N ASN A 49 -23.56 29.81 -40.78
CA ASN A 49 -23.31 30.29 -42.15
C ASN A 49 -23.51 31.82 -42.29
N ASP A 50 -24.57 32.38 -41.70
CA ASP A 50 -24.84 33.83 -41.66
C ASP A 50 -23.65 34.56 -41.01
N ASN A 51 -23.19 34.07 -39.86
CA ASN A 51 -22.08 34.64 -39.09
C ASN A 51 -20.73 34.49 -39.82
N ALA A 52 -20.43 33.31 -40.38
CA ALA A 52 -19.19 33.09 -41.13
C ALA A 52 -19.10 34.02 -42.35
N SER A 53 -20.22 34.22 -43.05
CA SER A 53 -20.33 35.19 -44.16
C SER A 53 -20.08 36.62 -43.68
N SER A 54 -20.70 37.03 -42.57
CA SER A 54 -20.51 38.36 -41.97
C SER A 54 -19.06 38.64 -41.56
N VAL A 55 -18.41 37.70 -40.87
CA VAL A 55 -16.99 37.79 -40.49
C VAL A 55 -16.11 37.87 -41.74
N GLY A 56 -16.44 37.12 -42.80
CA GLY A 56 -15.75 37.20 -44.09
C GLY A 56 -15.80 38.59 -44.72
N PHE A 57 -17.00 39.16 -44.88
CA PHE A 57 -17.16 40.52 -45.44
C PHE A 57 -16.49 41.59 -44.59
N THR A 58 -16.68 41.53 -43.26
CA THR A 58 -16.10 42.49 -42.31
C THR A 58 -14.58 42.47 -42.35
N ARG A 59 -13.94 41.29 -42.37
CA ARG A 59 -12.48 41.16 -42.50
C ARG A 59 -11.96 41.58 -43.87
N ALA A 60 -12.72 41.37 -44.95
CA ALA A 60 -12.33 41.85 -46.28
C ALA A 60 -12.30 43.39 -46.31
N TYR A 61 -13.34 44.03 -45.77
CA TYR A 61 -13.41 45.49 -45.63
C TYR A 61 -12.28 46.04 -44.75
N GLU A 62 -12.05 45.44 -43.59
CA GLU A 62 -11.00 45.80 -42.63
C GLU A 62 -9.60 45.74 -43.28
N ASN A 63 -9.28 44.62 -43.95
CA ASN A 63 -7.96 44.42 -44.57
C ASN A 63 -7.71 45.41 -45.71
N THR A 64 -8.68 45.66 -46.59
CA THR A 64 -8.54 46.65 -47.67
C THR A 64 -8.39 48.08 -47.12
N SER A 65 -9.14 48.43 -46.08
CA SER A 65 -9.01 49.73 -45.41
C SER A 65 -7.62 49.92 -44.78
N LYS A 66 -7.06 48.86 -44.17
CA LYS A 66 -5.72 48.88 -43.55
C LYS A 66 -4.56 48.93 -44.55
N THR A 67 -4.74 48.50 -45.80
CA THR A 67 -3.70 48.62 -46.84
C THR A 67 -3.67 49.99 -47.53
N GLY A 68 -4.57 50.91 -47.15
CA GLY A 68 -4.68 52.25 -47.76
C GLY A 68 -5.33 52.24 -49.15
N ALA A 69 -5.87 51.10 -49.59
CA ALA A 69 -6.72 51.02 -50.77
C ALA A 69 -8.14 51.52 -50.43
N ALA A 70 -8.80 52.18 -51.39
CA ALA A 70 -10.20 52.54 -51.22
C ALA A 70 -11.06 51.25 -51.16
N PRO A 71 -11.91 51.05 -50.13
CA PRO A 71 -12.78 49.89 -50.02
C PRO A 71 -14.03 50.01 -50.93
N ASP A 72 -13.87 50.60 -52.12
CA ASP A 72 -14.97 50.92 -53.03
C ASP A 72 -15.62 49.64 -53.58
N GLY A 73 -16.92 49.47 -53.32
CA GLY A 73 -17.68 48.28 -53.67
C GLY A 73 -17.52 47.11 -52.68
N LEU A 74 -16.70 47.24 -51.64
CA LEU A 74 -16.74 46.34 -50.48
C LEU A 74 -17.84 46.78 -49.50
N ASP A 75 -18.33 45.83 -48.72
CA ASP A 75 -19.40 46.03 -47.75
C ASP A 75 -19.08 45.31 -46.43
N VAL A 76 -19.71 45.74 -45.34
CA VAL A 76 -19.48 45.23 -43.99
C VAL A 76 -20.56 44.20 -43.65
N GLY A 77 -20.20 43.15 -42.93
CA GLY A 77 -21.15 42.12 -42.54
C GLY A 77 -22.21 42.63 -41.54
N PRO A 78 -23.40 42.01 -41.48
CA PRO A 78 -24.39 42.30 -40.43
C PRO A 78 -23.89 41.86 -39.04
N PRO A 79 -24.36 42.45 -37.93
CA PRO A 79 -24.02 42.00 -36.58
C PRO A 79 -24.23 40.49 -36.41
N LEU A 80 -23.30 39.82 -35.73
CA LEU A 80 -23.37 38.37 -35.55
C LEU A 80 -24.59 37.98 -34.70
N ARG A 81 -25.26 36.90 -35.09
CA ARG A 81 -26.43 36.35 -34.40
C ARG A 81 -25.96 35.34 -33.32
N PRO A 82 -26.57 35.32 -32.12
CA PRO A 82 -26.25 34.33 -31.09
C PRO A 82 -26.79 32.95 -31.48
N PHE A 83 -26.11 31.88 -31.07
CA PHE A 83 -26.60 30.51 -31.22
C PHE A 83 -27.66 30.18 -30.16
N TYR A 84 -28.51 29.20 -30.43
CA TYR A 84 -29.36 28.58 -29.43
C TYR A 84 -28.57 27.58 -28.58
N ALA A 85 -28.50 27.85 -27.27
CA ALA A 85 -27.75 27.08 -26.29
C ALA A 85 -28.26 25.64 -26.13
N TYR A 86 -27.35 24.66 -26.18
CA TYR A 86 -27.65 23.27 -25.85
C TYR A 86 -27.50 23.03 -24.34
N SER A 87 -28.48 22.37 -23.73
CA SER A 87 -28.36 21.91 -22.33
C SER A 87 -27.24 20.87 -22.20
N ALA A 88 -26.65 20.75 -21.00
CA ALA A 88 -25.62 19.75 -20.73
C ALA A 88 -26.09 18.34 -21.11
N GLN A 89 -27.28 17.95 -20.64
CA GLN A 89 -27.91 16.67 -20.97
C GLN A 89 -28.05 16.43 -22.49
N ALA A 90 -28.37 17.46 -23.28
CA ALA A 90 -28.45 17.33 -24.74
C ALA A 90 -27.06 17.12 -25.38
N LYS A 91 -26.02 17.82 -24.88
CA LYS A 91 -24.64 17.59 -25.30
C LYS A 91 -24.16 16.18 -24.95
N ASP A 92 -24.39 15.73 -23.72
CA ASP A 92 -24.00 14.40 -23.24
C ASP A 92 -24.67 13.28 -24.05
N LEU A 93 -25.99 13.39 -24.28
CA LEU A 93 -26.73 12.43 -25.10
C LEU A 93 -26.22 12.37 -26.54
N LEU A 94 -25.80 13.50 -27.13
CA LEU A 94 -25.19 13.51 -28.46
C LEU A 94 -23.78 12.88 -28.46
N VAL A 95 -22.96 13.13 -27.43
CA VAL A 95 -21.64 12.48 -27.28
C VAL A 95 -21.79 10.96 -27.19
N PHE A 96 -22.77 10.45 -26.46
CA PHE A 96 -22.91 9.00 -26.21
C PHE A 96 -23.87 8.24 -27.14
N SER A 97 -24.73 8.90 -27.93
CA SER A 97 -25.72 8.22 -28.78
C SER A 97 -25.58 8.55 -30.27
N ASP A 98 -24.93 7.64 -30.99
CA ASP A 98 -24.79 7.64 -32.46
C ASP A 98 -26.14 7.62 -33.18
N GLN A 99 -27.12 6.91 -32.61
CA GLN A 99 -28.51 6.89 -33.09
C GLN A 99 -29.17 8.26 -32.92
N LEU A 100 -28.95 8.95 -31.79
CA LEU A 100 -29.47 10.30 -31.60
C LEU A 100 -28.82 11.26 -32.61
N ARG A 101 -27.47 11.29 -32.71
CA ARG A 101 -26.74 12.11 -33.69
C ARG A 101 -27.28 11.90 -35.12
N SER A 102 -27.47 10.64 -35.52
CA SER A 102 -28.04 10.28 -36.83
C SER A 102 -29.47 10.80 -37.02
N SER A 103 -30.31 10.76 -35.98
CA SER A 103 -31.70 11.20 -36.06
C SER A 103 -31.91 12.72 -36.01
N VAL A 104 -30.99 13.50 -35.44
CA VAL A 104 -31.05 14.98 -35.41
C VAL A 104 -30.06 15.67 -36.37
N SER A 105 -29.35 14.89 -37.18
CA SER A 105 -28.47 15.35 -38.27
C SER A 105 -29.21 16.25 -39.30
N PRO A 106 -28.53 17.23 -39.92
CA PRO A 106 -27.13 17.65 -39.71
C PRO A 106 -26.91 18.35 -38.36
N LEU A 107 -25.66 18.37 -37.89
CA LEU A 107 -25.22 19.11 -36.71
C LEU A 107 -24.43 20.37 -37.14
N PRO A 108 -24.42 21.46 -36.34
CA PRO A 108 -23.47 22.56 -36.51
C PRO A 108 -22.02 22.09 -36.40
N ASN A 109 -21.08 22.82 -37.02
CA ASN A 109 -19.66 22.46 -36.99
C ASN A 109 -19.10 22.55 -35.57
N PHE A 110 -19.37 23.64 -34.84
CA PHE A 110 -18.92 23.79 -33.44
C PHE A 110 -19.38 22.66 -32.50
N LEU A 111 -20.56 22.08 -32.77
CA LEU A 111 -21.10 20.96 -31.98
C LEU A 111 -20.46 19.63 -32.38
N THR A 112 -20.12 19.47 -33.66
CA THR A 112 -19.40 18.31 -34.20
C THR A 112 -17.97 18.26 -33.65
N GLU A 113 -17.27 19.39 -33.61
CA GLU A 113 -15.95 19.54 -32.99
C GLU A 113 -15.97 19.22 -31.48
N TYR A 114 -16.97 19.74 -30.75
CA TYR A 114 -17.18 19.41 -29.33
C TYR A 114 -17.35 17.90 -29.11
N ILE A 115 -18.23 17.26 -29.89
CA ILE A 115 -18.50 15.81 -29.78
C ILE A 115 -17.24 15.00 -30.07
N ALA A 116 -16.47 15.34 -31.11
CA ALA A 116 -15.22 14.68 -31.44
C ALA A 116 -14.17 14.82 -30.31
N SER A 117 -14.07 16.01 -29.69
CA SER A 117 -13.16 16.25 -28.57
C SER A 117 -13.50 15.41 -27.34
N GLU A 118 -14.77 15.35 -26.93
CA GLU A 118 -15.20 14.55 -25.77
C GLU A 118 -15.08 13.04 -26.02
N GLN A 119 -15.38 12.57 -27.24
CA GLN A 119 -15.19 11.17 -27.62
C GLN A 119 -13.70 10.78 -27.61
N LEU A 120 -12.80 11.65 -28.06
CA LEU A 120 -11.35 11.40 -28.01
C LEU A 120 -10.83 11.32 -26.58
N LYS A 121 -11.15 12.30 -25.72
CA LYS A 121 -10.75 12.30 -24.29
C LYS A 121 -11.20 11.03 -23.58
N LYS A 122 -12.42 10.56 -23.87
CA LYS A 122 -12.91 9.31 -23.31
C LYS A 122 -12.13 8.10 -23.84
N ALA A 123 -11.87 8.02 -25.14
CA ALA A 123 -11.09 6.92 -25.71
C ALA A 123 -9.67 6.85 -25.13
N GLU A 124 -9.03 8.00 -24.88
CA GLU A 124 -7.74 8.10 -24.20
C GLU A 124 -7.82 7.61 -22.74
N SER A 125 -8.85 8.01 -22.00
CA SER A 125 -9.11 7.54 -20.62
C SER A 125 -9.36 6.03 -20.55
N ASP A 126 -10.24 5.50 -21.41
CA ASP A 126 -10.59 4.07 -21.47
C ASP A 126 -9.36 3.23 -21.87
N ALA A 127 -8.50 3.75 -22.77
CA ALA A 127 -7.23 3.13 -23.14
C ALA A 127 -6.20 3.15 -22.00
N ALA A 128 -6.08 4.25 -21.27
CA ALA A 128 -5.18 4.36 -20.11
C ALA A 128 -5.60 3.42 -18.96
N GLU A 129 -6.90 3.30 -18.69
CA GLU A 129 -7.41 2.37 -17.68
C GLU A 129 -7.18 0.91 -18.09
N LYS A 130 -7.39 0.58 -19.38
CA LYS A 130 -7.08 -0.75 -19.92
C LYS A 130 -5.59 -1.07 -19.80
N ALA A 131 -4.70 -0.15 -20.18
CA ALA A 131 -3.26 -0.33 -20.06
C ALA A 131 -2.81 -0.52 -18.60
N LYS A 132 -3.42 0.20 -17.64
CA LYS A 132 -3.19 0.00 -16.20
C LYS A 132 -3.60 -1.41 -15.75
N LYS A 133 -4.80 -1.86 -16.14
CA LYS A 133 -5.31 -3.22 -15.81
C LYS A 133 -4.47 -4.33 -16.43
N GLU A 134 -3.96 -4.13 -17.65
CA GLU A 134 -3.09 -5.08 -18.34
C GLU A 134 -1.71 -5.15 -17.66
N ARG A 135 -1.16 -4.00 -17.23
CA ARG A 135 0.05 -3.94 -16.41
C ARG A 135 -0.11 -4.61 -15.04
N GLU A 136 -1.17 -4.29 -14.29
CA GLU A 136 -1.47 -4.93 -12.99
C GLU A 136 -1.60 -6.45 -13.12
N ARG A 137 -2.14 -6.93 -14.26
CA ARG A 137 -2.22 -8.36 -14.57
C ARG A 137 -0.85 -8.96 -14.87
N ALA A 138 -0.03 -8.30 -15.69
CA ALA A 138 1.33 -8.74 -16.01
C ALA A 138 2.23 -8.78 -14.77
N GLU A 139 2.12 -7.81 -13.86
CA GLU A 139 2.84 -7.78 -12.58
C GLU A 139 2.40 -8.96 -11.68
N LYS A 140 1.10 -9.28 -11.61
CA LYS A 140 0.58 -10.44 -10.86
C LYS A 140 0.93 -11.80 -11.48
N GLU A 141 1.03 -11.89 -12.81
CA GLU A 141 1.48 -13.12 -13.48
C GLU A 141 3.01 -13.31 -13.34
N ALA A 142 3.78 -12.21 -13.35
CA ALA A 142 5.22 -12.23 -13.05
C ALA A 142 5.53 -12.55 -11.58
N GLU A 143 4.72 -12.09 -10.61
CA GLU A 143 4.90 -12.48 -9.21
C GLU A 143 4.59 -13.97 -8.99
N LYS A 144 3.53 -14.51 -9.62
CA LYS A 144 3.25 -15.96 -9.60
C LYS A 144 4.39 -16.79 -10.21
N ALA A 145 5.07 -16.28 -11.23
CA ALA A 145 6.25 -16.92 -11.78
C ALA A 145 7.43 -16.94 -10.78
N LYS A 146 7.65 -15.85 -10.02
CA LYS A 146 8.64 -15.80 -8.93
C LYS A 146 8.28 -16.73 -7.78
N ALA A 147 7.00 -16.77 -7.37
CA ALA A 147 6.53 -17.60 -6.25
C ALA A 147 6.70 -19.11 -6.48
N ASN A 148 6.88 -19.54 -7.73
CA ASN A 148 7.16 -20.93 -8.14
C ASN A 148 8.66 -21.22 -8.35
N GLN A 149 9.56 -20.25 -8.12
CA GLN A 149 10.99 -20.51 -8.04
C GLN A 149 11.34 -20.97 -6.63
N SER A 150 12.10 -22.06 -6.50
CA SER A 150 12.70 -22.47 -5.23
C SER A 150 13.87 -21.57 -4.86
N ILE A 151 14.35 -21.68 -3.61
CA ILE A 151 15.64 -21.12 -3.19
C ILE A 151 16.76 -21.80 -4.00
N LEU A 152 17.15 -21.18 -5.12
CA LEU A 152 18.32 -21.54 -5.90
C LEU A 152 19.55 -20.94 -5.23
N GLY A 153 20.16 -21.75 -4.37
CA GLY A 153 21.32 -21.39 -3.56
C GLY A 153 21.66 -22.53 -2.60
N THR A 154 22.39 -23.54 -3.10
CA THR A 154 22.81 -24.69 -2.29
C THR A 154 23.64 -24.25 -1.08
N LYS A 155 23.38 -24.88 0.07
CA LYS A 155 24.16 -24.72 1.31
C LYS A 155 25.52 -25.42 1.11
N VAL A 156 26.46 -24.74 0.45
CA VAL A 156 27.80 -25.30 0.18
C VAL A 156 28.83 -24.63 1.08
N MET A 157 29.13 -25.28 2.20
CA MET A 157 30.14 -24.86 3.18
C MET A 157 31.58 -24.95 2.60
N LYS A 158 31.95 -24.02 1.71
CA LYS A 158 33.23 -24.08 0.97
C LYS A 158 34.48 -23.77 1.79
N ASN A 159 34.36 -23.11 2.95
CA ASN A 159 35.34 -23.06 4.05
C ASN A 159 34.76 -22.24 5.22
N PRO A 160 34.84 -22.69 6.48
CA PRO A 160 34.43 -21.88 7.63
C PRO A 160 35.45 -20.75 7.92
N HIS A 161 35.13 -19.53 7.48
CA HIS A 161 36.00 -18.37 7.64
C HIS A 161 35.88 -17.71 9.04
N LEU A 162 36.93 -17.85 9.86
CA LEU A 162 37.16 -17.05 11.07
C LEU A 162 37.50 -15.59 10.70
N ILE A 163 36.55 -14.65 10.82
CA ILE A 163 36.77 -13.24 10.40
C ILE A 163 36.20 -12.21 11.40
N SER A 164 37.05 -11.21 11.68
CA SER A 164 36.79 -9.86 12.21
C SER A 164 36.30 -9.67 13.65
N SER A 165 37.05 -8.86 14.40
CA SER A 165 36.75 -8.33 15.74
C SER A 165 36.13 -6.92 15.73
N ALA A 166 35.57 -6.48 14.61
CA ALA A 166 35.18 -5.07 14.39
C ALA A 166 33.81 -4.65 14.97
N LEU A 167 33.00 -5.60 15.47
CA LEU A 167 31.78 -5.32 16.23
C LEU A 167 31.96 -5.83 17.67
N LYS A 168 31.32 -5.18 18.65
CA LYS A 168 31.58 -5.37 20.08
C LYS A 168 31.12 -6.75 20.58
N SER A 169 32.00 -7.74 20.44
CA SER A 169 31.83 -9.14 20.84
C SER A 169 30.67 -9.87 20.15
N PRO A 170 30.81 -10.28 18.86
CA PRO A 170 29.85 -11.19 18.24
C PRO A 170 29.77 -12.50 19.02
N VAL A 171 28.55 -13.01 19.24
CA VAL A 171 28.35 -14.30 19.92
C VAL A 171 28.91 -15.41 19.04
N LYS A 172 29.83 -16.22 19.59
CA LYS A 172 30.46 -17.31 18.84
C LYS A 172 29.47 -18.46 18.68
N ILE A 173 28.91 -18.60 17.49
CA ILE A 173 27.96 -19.67 17.17
C ILE A 173 28.69 -21.03 17.24
N PRO A 174 28.21 -22.01 18.05
CA PRO A 174 28.78 -23.34 18.11
C PRO A 174 28.79 -24.03 16.74
N ASN A 175 29.87 -24.73 16.41
CA ASN A 175 29.95 -25.45 15.14
C ASN A 175 28.83 -26.50 14.97
N ILE A 176 28.36 -27.08 16.08
CA ILE A 176 27.22 -28.01 16.08
C ILE A 176 25.90 -27.36 15.63
N PHE A 177 25.70 -26.05 15.86
CA PHE A 177 24.55 -25.31 15.32
C PHE A 177 24.70 -25.06 13.82
N LEU A 178 25.90 -24.69 13.36
CA LEU A 178 26.18 -24.48 11.93
C LEU A 178 26.01 -25.78 11.13
N MET A 179 26.56 -26.90 11.59
CA MET A 179 26.41 -28.20 10.95
C MET A 179 24.94 -28.67 10.93
N SER A 180 24.18 -28.42 12.00
CA SER A 180 22.75 -28.75 12.05
C SER A 180 21.94 -27.96 11.02
N LEU A 181 22.16 -26.64 10.93
CA LEU A 181 21.46 -25.77 9.98
C LEU A 181 21.89 -25.98 8.51
N HIS A 182 23.11 -26.49 8.29
CA HIS A 182 23.61 -26.95 6.99
C HIS A 182 22.92 -28.24 6.50
N HIS A 183 22.48 -29.11 7.42
CA HIS A 183 21.76 -30.36 7.13
C HIS A 183 20.28 -30.30 7.53
N ASP A 184 19.65 -29.13 7.37
CA ASP A 184 18.21 -28.89 7.53
C ASP A 184 17.59 -29.28 8.89
N VAL A 185 18.44 -29.40 9.92
CA VAL A 185 18.01 -29.55 11.31
C VAL A 185 17.77 -28.15 11.89
N HIS A 186 16.60 -27.60 11.60
CA HIS A 186 16.17 -26.27 12.05
C HIS A 186 15.78 -26.23 13.54
N PHE A 187 16.01 -25.09 14.18
CA PHE A 187 15.73 -24.90 15.62
C PHE A 187 14.62 -23.85 15.87
N PRO A 188 13.91 -23.95 17.01
CA PRO A 188 13.15 -22.85 17.59
C PRO A 188 13.99 -21.58 17.70
N LEU A 189 13.40 -20.41 17.41
CA LEU A 189 14.15 -19.15 17.41
C LEU A 189 14.75 -18.80 18.79
N HIS A 190 14.11 -19.19 19.90
CA HIS A 190 14.64 -18.90 21.24
C HIS A 190 15.93 -19.67 21.58
N TRP A 191 16.27 -20.73 20.84
CA TRP A 191 17.57 -21.40 20.98
C TRP A 191 18.72 -20.58 20.39
N TRP A 192 18.41 -19.59 19.53
CA TRP A 192 19.38 -18.63 19.00
C TRP A 192 19.56 -17.39 19.87
N SER A 193 18.96 -17.34 21.06
CA SER A 193 19.24 -16.27 22.03
C SER A 193 20.68 -16.35 22.53
N ASP A 194 21.31 -15.19 22.76
CA ASP A 194 22.72 -15.08 23.19
C ASP A 194 23.07 -15.98 24.37
N ARG A 195 22.14 -16.12 25.33
CA ARG A 195 22.27 -17.00 26.50
C ARG A 195 22.46 -18.47 26.11
N VAL A 196 21.63 -18.97 25.20
CA VAL A 196 21.67 -20.39 24.78
C VAL A 196 22.87 -20.65 23.88
N ILE A 197 23.16 -19.75 22.93
CA ILE A 197 24.35 -19.88 22.07
C ILE A 197 25.64 -19.83 22.89
N LYS A 198 25.71 -18.96 23.91
CA LYS A 198 26.87 -18.87 24.81
C LYS A 198 27.03 -20.14 25.65
N ASP A 199 25.97 -20.63 26.29
CA ASP A 199 26.02 -21.87 27.09
C ASP A 199 26.40 -23.08 26.22
N ALA A 200 25.86 -23.17 25.01
CA ALA A 200 26.23 -24.20 24.03
C ALA A 200 27.69 -24.11 23.55
N TYR A 201 28.30 -22.92 23.58
CA TYR A 201 29.70 -22.70 23.20
C TYR A 201 30.67 -23.00 24.37
N GLU A 202 30.32 -22.57 25.58
CA GLU A 202 31.13 -22.76 26.79
C GLU A 202 31.00 -24.20 27.35
N ASN A 203 29.81 -24.77 27.29
CA ASN A 203 29.47 -26.11 27.77
C ASN A 203 28.99 -27.01 26.62
N ALA A 204 29.88 -27.38 25.69
CA ALA A 204 29.52 -28.15 24.49
C ALA A 204 28.80 -29.50 24.74
N GLY A 205 28.88 -30.06 25.95
CA GLY A 205 28.13 -31.27 26.36
C GLY A 205 26.70 -31.01 26.87
N SER A 206 26.26 -29.76 26.96
CA SER A 206 24.90 -29.37 27.42
C SER A 206 23.80 -29.73 26.42
N ILE A 207 24.11 -29.69 25.12
CA ILE A 207 23.15 -29.91 24.05
C ILE A 207 23.21 -31.36 23.54
N PRO A 208 22.10 -32.11 23.62
CA PRO A 208 22.00 -33.45 23.06
C PRO A 208 22.29 -33.49 21.56
N THR A 209 23.06 -34.47 21.12
CA THR A 209 23.44 -34.66 19.72
C THR A 209 23.18 -36.10 19.26
N HIS A 210 23.05 -36.27 17.94
CA HIS A 210 22.98 -37.56 17.27
C HIS A 210 23.72 -37.51 15.93
N GLN A 211 24.00 -38.67 15.33
CA GLN A 211 24.61 -38.75 14.01
C GLN A 211 23.54 -38.94 12.94
N ILE A 212 23.69 -38.19 11.85
CA ILE A 212 22.98 -38.39 10.58
C ILE A 212 23.99 -38.80 9.50
N ASP A 213 23.53 -39.48 8.46
CA ASP A 213 24.33 -39.73 7.27
C ASP A 213 24.22 -38.49 6.34
N ALA A 214 25.34 -37.89 5.96
CA ALA A 214 25.34 -36.70 5.10
C ALA A 214 24.80 -37.00 3.69
N GLU A 215 24.18 -36.00 3.06
CA GLU A 215 23.71 -36.11 1.68
C GLU A 215 24.87 -36.42 0.70
N GLN A 216 24.64 -37.36 -0.21
CA GLN A 216 25.68 -37.84 -1.12
C GLN A 216 25.88 -36.87 -2.28
N THR A 217 26.92 -36.04 -2.21
CA THR A 217 27.39 -35.21 -3.33
C THR A 217 28.10 -36.06 -4.41
N ALA A 218 27.31 -36.87 -5.14
CA ALA A 218 27.63 -37.53 -6.40
C ALA A 218 28.90 -38.42 -6.46
N SER A 219 29.45 -38.84 -5.32
CA SER A 219 30.67 -39.66 -5.24
C SER A 219 30.40 -41.05 -4.66
N LEU A 220 31.09 -42.07 -5.18
CA LEU A 220 30.96 -43.49 -4.80
C LEU A 220 31.55 -43.86 -3.42
N VAL A 221 31.62 -42.89 -2.50
CA VAL A 221 32.11 -43.06 -1.13
C VAL A 221 30.90 -43.20 -0.20
N LYS A 222 31.02 -43.98 0.89
CA LYS A 222 29.97 -44.03 1.92
C LYS A 222 29.71 -42.62 2.47
N PRO A 223 28.45 -42.23 2.74
CA PRO A 223 28.16 -40.92 3.32
C PRO A 223 28.89 -40.76 4.65
N GLU A 224 29.46 -39.57 4.86
CA GLU A 224 30.12 -39.24 6.12
C GLU A 224 29.06 -39.03 7.23
N LYS A 225 29.33 -39.54 8.43
CA LYS A 225 28.41 -39.40 9.57
C LYS A 225 28.65 -38.08 10.28
N VAL A 226 27.77 -37.12 10.04
CA VAL A 226 27.83 -35.79 10.64
C VAL A 226 27.08 -35.78 11.97
N LEU A 227 27.68 -35.17 12.99
CA LEU A 227 27.04 -34.94 14.28
C LEU A 227 26.18 -33.67 14.21
N VAL A 228 24.91 -33.77 14.60
CA VAL A 228 23.93 -32.68 14.62
C VAL A 228 23.14 -32.69 15.95
N VAL A 229 22.46 -31.60 16.26
CA VAL A 229 21.61 -31.50 17.48
C VAL A 229 20.45 -32.48 17.39
N ASP A 230 20.21 -33.22 18.47
CA ASP A 230 19.00 -34.03 18.66
C ASP A 230 17.88 -33.11 19.14
N VAL A 231 17.12 -32.54 18.19
CA VAL A 231 16.05 -31.57 18.49
C VAL A 231 15.00 -32.13 19.48
N PRO A 232 14.49 -33.38 19.35
CA PRO A 232 13.56 -33.96 20.34
C PRO A 232 14.11 -34.13 21.76
N LYS A 233 15.43 -34.33 21.94
CA LYS A 233 16.05 -34.33 23.27
C LYS A 233 16.36 -32.90 23.75
N ALA A 234 16.91 -32.05 22.89
CA ALA A 234 17.27 -30.67 23.22
C ALA A 234 16.04 -29.83 23.61
N ALA A 235 14.88 -30.06 22.98
CA ALA A 235 13.63 -29.38 23.34
C ALA A 235 13.14 -29.66 24.76
N LYS A 236 13.53 -30.78 25.37
CA LYS A 236 13.23 -31.10 26.79
C LYS A 236 14.12 -30.35 27.78
N ILE A 237 15.16 -29.67 27.29
CA ILE A 237 16.13 -28.90 28.07
C ILE A 237 15.97 -27.39 27.79
N LEU A 238 15.86 -27.04 26.50
CA LEU A 238 15.79 -25.66 25.99
C LEU A 238 14.35 -25.16 25.74
N GLY A 239 13.35 -26.01 25.95
CA GLY A 239 11.93 -25.73 25.70
C GLY A 239 11.53 -25.90 24.23
N GLU A 240 10.33 -26.44 24.02
CA GLU A 240 9.66 -26.53 22.72
C GLU A 240 9.18 -25.15 22.22
N GLU A 241 8.94 -25.04 20.91
CA GLU A 241 8.42 -23.82 20.28
C GLU A 241 6.88 -23.82 20.32
N GLY A 242 6.30 -23.14 21.31
CA GLY A 242 4.84 -23.06 21.49
C GLY A 242 4.12 -22.12 20.52
N ASP A 243 2.81 -21.97 20.74
CA ASP A 243 1.92 -21.07 19.96
C ASP A 243 1.80 -19.66 20.56
N GLY A 244 2.67 -19.31 21.51
CA GLY A 244 2.82 -17.98 22.09
C GLY A 244 4.30 -17.62 22.21
N PRO A 245 4.65 -16.33 22.27
CA PRO A 245 6.04 -15.88 22.20
C PRO A 245 6.90 -16.41 23.35
N THR A 246 8.04 -17.02 23.00
CA THR A 246 9.07 -17.49 23.94
C THR A 246 10.18 -16.46 24.18
N LEU A 247 10.10 -15.29 23.53
CA LEU A 247 11.07 -14.18 23.56
C LEU A 247 10.32 -12.85 23.70
N THR A 248 10.95 -11.84 24.27
CA THR A 248 10.53 -10.44 24.09
C THR A 248 10.91 -9.91 22.69
N PRO A 249 10.32 -8.79 22.20
CA PRO A 249 10.69 -8.21 20.91
C PRO A 249 12.19 -7.91 20.73
N ASN A 250 12.89 -7.54 21.82
CA ASN A 250 14.32 -7.27 21.79
C ASN A 250 15.16 -8.56 21.73
N GLU A 251 14.78 -9.59 22.48
CA GLU A 251 15.43 -10.91 22.38
C GLU A 251 15.17 -11.57 21.03
N TRP A 252 14.00 -11.32 20.41
CA TRP A 252 13.71 -11.72 19.03
C TRP A 252 14.67 -11.06 18.04
N ARG A 253 14.88 -9.73 18.12
CA ARG A 253 15.85 -9.03 17.25
C ARG A 253 17.27 -9.63 17.39
N GLY A 254 17.71 -9.92 18.62
CA GLY A 254 19.01 -10.56 18.88
C GLY A 254 19.10 -11.98 18.31
N ALA A 255 18.11 -12.83 18.61
CA ALA A 255 18.06 -14.21 18.12
C ALA A 255 18.01 -14.29 16.59
N SER A 256 17.23 -13.42 15.95
CA SER A 256 17.17 -13.31 14.48
C SER A 256 18.49 -12.85 13.88
N GLN A 257 19.24 -11.93 14.53
CA GLN A 257 20.58 -11.57 14.07
C GLN A 257 21.55 -12.77 14.18
N ASN A 258 21.48 -13.57 15.24
CA ASN A 258 22.31 -14.77 15.37
C ASN A 258 21.98 -15.84 14.30
N VAL A 259 20.71 -15.99 13.93
CA VAL A 259 20.32 -16.82 12.77
C VAL A 259 20.88 -16.25 11.46
N LEU A 260 20.81 -14.92 11.25
CA LEU A 260 21.39 -14.28 10.06
C LEU A 260 22.90 -14.51 9.97
N GLU A 261 23.65 -14.36 11.05
CA GLU A 261 25.08 -14.66 11.07
C GLU A 261 25.37 -16.15 10.80
N ALA A 262 24.55 -17.07 11.31
CA ALA A 262 24.68 -18.50 10.99
C ALA A 262 24.47 -18.78 9.50
N LEU A 263 23.40 -18.23 8.91
CA LEU A 263 23.11 -18.35 7.49
C LEU A 263 24.21 -17.72 6.61
N ARG A 264 24.74 -16.57 7.03
CA ARG A 264 25.87 -15.88 6.36
C ARG A 264 27.17 -16.70 6.37
N LEU A 265 27.33 -17.65 7.29
CA LEU A 265 28.48 -18.54 7.39
C LEU A 265 28.33 -19.86 6.60
N ILE A 266 27.09 -20.31 6.32
CA ILE A 266 26.85 -21.59 5.60
C ILE A 266 26.40 -21.40 4.14
N CYS A 267 25.81 -20.26 3.79
CA CYS A 267 25.46 -19.94 2.40
C CYS A 267 26.71 -19.60 1.59
N ALA A 268 26.76 -20.06 0.33
CA ALA A 268 27.75 -19.59 -0.62
C ALA A 268 27.59 -18.07 -0.88
N PRO A 269 28.68 -17.32 -1.12
CA PRO A 269 28.58 -15.91 -1.46
C PRO A 269 27.81 -15.72 -2.77
N VAL A 270 26.91 -14.74 -2.80
CA VAL A 270 26.13 -14.38 -4.00
C VAL A 270 27.08 -13.93 -5.10
N ASP A 271 27.03 -14.61 -6.24
CA ASP A 271 27.81 -14.31 -7.42
C ASP A 271 26.99 -13.36 -8.32
N PRO A 272 27.40 -12.08 -8.49
CA PRO A 272 26.61 -11.10 -9.21
C PRO A 272 26.43 -11.44 -10.70
N GLU A 273 27.31 -12.27 -11.26
CA GLU A 273 27.24 -12.72 -12.66
C GLU A 273 26.30 -13.93 -12.82
N LYS A 274 25.95 -14.65 -11.74
CA LYS A 274 25.09 -15.84 -11.78
C LYS A 274 23.73 -15.57 -11.11
N PRO A 275 22.64 -15.38 -11.88
CA PRO A 275 21.31 -15.13 -11.32
C PRO A 275 20.81 -16.29 -10.44
N GLU A 276 21.30 -17.50 -10.68
CA GLU A 276 21.08 -18.74 -9.90
C GLU A 276 21.64 -18.71 -8.47
N THR A 277 22.22 -17.59 -8.01
CA THR A 277 22.74 -17.43 -6.63
C THR A 277 22.07 -16.31 -5.84
N LYS A 278 21.08 -15.62 -6.42
CA LYS A 278 20.49 -14.41 -5.82
C LYS A 278 19.57 -14.69 -4.63
N ASN A 279 18.93 -15.86 -4.61
CA ASN A 279 17.94 -16.24 -3.61
C ASN A 279 18.58 -17.28 -2.69
N THR A 280 19.35 -16.81 -1.71
CA THR A 280 19.97 -17.65 -0.67
C THR A 280 19.11 -17.68 0.59
N HIS A 281 19.21 -18.74 1.39
CA HIS A 281 18.58 -18.75 2.72
C HIS A 281 18.93 -17.51 3.56
N TYR A 282 20.17 -16.99 3.47
CA TYR A 282 20.56 -15.73 4.09
C TYR A 282 19.74 -14.53 3.60
N SER A 283 19.67 -14.30 2.28
CA SER A 283 18.97 -13.13 1.72
C SER A 283 17.46 -13.20 1.92
N GLU A 284 16.85 -14.39 1.78
CA GLU A 284 15.41 -14.57 2.05
C GLU A 284 15.07 -14.37 3.54
N TYR A 285 15.91 -14.86 4.45
CA TYR A 285 15.71 -14.62 5.89
C TYR A 285 16.01 -13.17 6.28
N GLU A 286 16.93 -12.48 5.61
CA GLU A 286 17.19 -11.05 5.84
C GLU A 286 15.97 -10.20 5.48
N LEU A 287 15.27 -10.51 4.38
CA LEU A 287 14.00 -9.89 4.01
C LEU A 287 12.90 -10.19 5.04
N HIS A 288 12.79 -11.43 5.50
CA HIS A 288 11.87 -11.83 6.56
C HIS A 288 12.06 -11.02 7.85
N VAL A 289 13.30 -10.92 8.34
CA VAL A 289 13.63 -10.16 9.56
C VAL A 289 13.37 -8.66 9.34
N LYS A 290 13.77 -8.10 8.20
CA LYS A 290 13.51 -6.69 7.85
C LYS A 290 12.02 -6.37 7.75
N PHE A 291 11.17 -7.28 7.28
CA PHE A 291 9.73 -7.09 7.24
C PHE A 291 9.16 -6.98 8.65
N PHE A 292 9.37 -8.00 9.50
CA PHE A 292 8.81 -8.02 10.87
C PHE A 292 9.36 -6.89 11.75
N ALA A 293 10.66 -6.59 11.64
CA ALA A 293 11.33 -5.54 12.41
C ALA A 293 10.82 -4.11 12.13
N ASN A 294 10.10 -3.91 11.02
CA ASN A 294 9.54 -2.64 10.55
C ASN A 294 8.00 -2.60 10.54
N LEU A 295 7.31 -3.61 11.08
CA LEU A 295 5.85 -3.53 11.25
C LEU A 295 5.49 -2.40 12.23
N GLU A 296 4.44 -1.64 11.90
CA GLU A 296 3.80 -0.74 12.86
C GLU A 296 3.34 -1.52 14.09
N GLU A 297 3.48 -0.92 15.27
CA GLU A 297 3.14 -1.55 16.56
C GLU A 297 3.81 -2.92 16.81
N PHE A 298 4.96 -3.23 16.19
CA PHE A 298 5.65 -4.53 16.35
C PHE A 298 5.83 -4.97 17.82
N GLU A 299 6.16 -4.04 18.71
CA GLU A 299 6.39 -4.34 20.13
C GLU A 299 5.08 -4.49 20.93
N SER A 300 4.07 -3.65 20.68
CA SER A 300 2.76 -3.70 21.37
C SER A 300 1.86 -4.83 20.85
N MET A 301 2.05 -5.29 19.61
CA MET A 301 1.31 -6.37 18.98
C MET A 301 2.13 -7.66 18.80
N TYR A 302 3.30 -7.80 19.42
CA TYR A 302 4.22 -8.92 19.22
C TYR A 302 3.58 -10.31 19.39
N GLU A 303 2.68 -10.49 20.36
CA GLU A 303 1.97 -11.75 20.57
C GLU A 303 1.09 -12.17 19.37
N VAL A 304 0.54 -11.19 18.64
CA VAL A 304 -0.27 -11.39 17.43
C VAL A 304 0.65 -11.74 16.25
N TRP A 305 1.76 -11.03 16.12
CA TRP A 305 2.73 -11.23 15.05
C TRP A 305 3.51 -12.55 15.17
N TYR A 306 3.84 -12.99 16.39
CA TYR A 306 4.67 -14.17 16.65
C TYR A 306 4.19 -15.44 15.93
N ARG A 307 2.86 -15.67 15.84
CA ARG A 307 2.31 -16.84 15.17
C ARG A 307 2.58 -16.83 13.66
N THR A 308 2.33 -15.67 13.04
CA THR A 308 2.56 -15.44 11.60
C THR A 308 4.05 -15.44 11.28
N GLU A 309 4.87 -14.83 12.14
CA GLU A 309 6.33 -14.80 12.04
C GLU A 309 6.91 -16.22 12.14
N ARG A 310 6.46 -17.04 13.10
CA ARG A 310 6.82 -18.46 13.24
C ARG A 310 6.41 -19.31 12.03
N GLU A 311 5.22 -19.10 11.46
CA GLU A 311 4.80 -19.78 10.22
C GLU A 311 5.72 -19.41 9.04
N LEU A 312 5.95 -18.10 8.84
CA LEU A 312 6.72 -17.59 7.72
C LEU A 312 8.23 -17.90 7.83
N ARG A 313 8.79 -17.92 9.04
CA ARG A 313 10.17 -18.40 9.30
C ARG A 313 10.33 -19.86 8.88
N LYS A 314 9.36 -20.72 9.24
CA LYS A 314 9.36 -22.14 8.85
C LYS A 314 9.25 -22.31 7.33
N ARG A 315 8.51 -21.43 6.64
CA ARG A 315 8.48 -21.41 5.16
C ARG A 315 9.85 -21.06 4.55
N ILE A 316 10.56 -20.07 5.09
CA ILE A 316 11.90 -19.68 4.61
C ILE A 316 12.91 -20.83 4.79
N PHE A 317 12.80 -21.57 5.89
CA PHE A 317 13.62 -22.76 6.14
C PHE A 317 13.25 -23.99 5.28
N ALA A 318 12.03 -24.04 4.74
CA ALA A 318 11.54 -25.08 3.82
C ALA A 318 11.55 -24.59 2.36
N ASP A 319 12.67 -24.00 1.92
CA ASP A 319 12.95 -23.49 0.57
C ASP A 319 11.94 -22.48 -0.04
N GLY A 320 11.03 -21.93 0.77
CA GLY A 320 9.98 -21.04 0.31
C GLY A 320 10.38 -19.56 0.34
N LEU A 321 10.53 -18.95 -0.85
CA LEU A 321 10.89 -17.55 -1.04
C LEU A 321 10.00 -16.54 -0.28
N PHE A 322 10.60 -15.40 0.06
CA PHE A 322 9.92 -14.20 0.50
C PHE A 322 9.08 -13.58 -0.63
N SER A 323 7.82 -13.23 -0.33
CA SER A 323 6.95 -12.39 -1.18
C SER A 323 6.28 -11.37 -0.29
N LEU A 324 6.39 -10.09 -0.64
CA LEU A 324 5.86 -8.99 0.15
C LEU A 324 4.34 -9.07 0.25
N ASP A 325 3.65 -9.32 -0.85
CA ASP A 325 2.19 -9.44 -0.91
C ASP A 325 1.70 -10.65 -0.09
N TYR A 326 2.41 -11.79 -0.11
CA TYR A 326 2.08 -12.94 0.73
C TYR A 326 2.26 -12.64 2.23
N TYR A 327 3.36 -11.98 2.60
CA TYR A 327 3.64 -11.59 3.98
C TYR A 327 2.62 -10.55 4.49
N SER A 328 2.30 -9.55 3.68
CA SER A 328 1.30 -8.51 3.99
C SER A 328 -0.09 -9.13 4.16
N THR A 329 -0.53 -9.95 3.21
CA THR A 329 -1.81 -10.70 3.30
C THR A 329 -1.90 -11.51 4.59
N LYS A 330 -0.81 -12.19 4.99
CA LYS A 330 -0.75 -12.97 6.23
C LYS A 330 -0.83 -12.12 7.49
N VAL A 331 -0.22 -10.93 7.50
CA VAL A 331 -0.33 -9.95 8.61
C VAL A 331 -1.73 -9.35 8.68
N GLU A 332 -2.34 -8.98 7.56
CA GLU A 332 -3.72 -8.48 7.49
C GLU A 332 -4.75 -9.49 8.01
N ILE A 333 -4.59 -10.78 7.64
CA ILE A 333 -5.43 -11.88 8.17
C ILE A 333 -5.24 -12.02 9.69
N ALA A 334 -4.02 -11.93 10.21
CA ALA A 334 -3.76 -12.01 11.65
C ALA A 334 -4.36 -10.81 12.41
N LEU A 335 -4.18 -9.59 11.90
CA LEU A 335 -4.70 -8.34 12.46
C LEU A 335 -6.23 -8.30 12.48
N SER A 336 -6.87 -8.68 11.38
CA SER A 336 -8.33 -8.75 11.29
C SER A 336 -8.91 -9.84 12.19
N THR A 337 -8.27 -11.01 12.28
CA THR A 337 -8.66 -12.09 13.21
C THR A 337 -8.55 -11.63 14.67
N TYR A 338 -7.45 -10.99 15.06
CA TYR A 338 -7.26 -10.42 16.40
C TYR A 338 -8.32 -9.36 16.72
N THR A 339 -8.60 -8.45 15.77
CA THR A 339 -9.58 -7.36 15.93
C THR A 339 -11.00 -7.91 16.11
N GLN A 340 -11.39 -8.93 15.34
CA GLN A 340 -12.66 -9.62 15.51
C GLN A 340 -12.74 -10.32 16.88
N ALA A 341 -11.71 -11.10 17.27
CA ALA A 341 -11.68 -11.78 18.56
C ALA A 341 -11.79 -10.81 19.75
N LYS A 342 -11.08 -9.67 19.69
CA LYS A 342 -11.13 -8.60 20.69
C LYS A 342 -12.52 -7.94 20.76
N THR A 343 -13.19 -7.79 19.62
CA THR A 343 -14.56 -7.28 19.54
C THR A 343 -15.57 -8.25 20.17
N PHE A 344 -15.50 -9.55 19.85
CA PHE A 344 -16.36 -10.57 20.46
C PHE A 344 -16.11 -10.72 21.97
N ALA A 345 -14.86 -10.70 22.42
CA ALA A 345 -14.53 -10.73 23.85
C ALA A 345 -15.11 -9.52 24.60
N SER A 346 -15.06 -8.33 24.00
CA SER A 346 -15.65 -7.11 24.57
C SER A 346 -17.18 -7.17 24.62
N ALA A 347 -17.82 -7.74 23.59
CA ALA A 347 -19.28 -7.91 23.54
C ALA A 347 -19.82 -8.99 24.49
N THR A 348 -18.97 -9.93 24.95
CA THR A 348 -19.38 -11.09 25.75
C THR A 348 -19.19 -10.87 27.27
N GLN A 349 -18.79 -9.68 27.72
CA GLN A 349 -18.77 -9.39 29.15
C GLN A 349 -20.20 -9.40 29.72
N PRO A 350 -20.52 -10.26 30.71
CA PRO A 350 -21.84 -10.26 31.32
C PRO A 350 -22.04 -8.94 32.07
N ARG A 351 -23.06 -8.18 31.67
CA ARG A 351 -23.46 -6.94 32.34
C ARG A 351 -24.01 -7.28 33.73
N ILE A 352 -23.13 -7.39 34.72
CA ILE A 352 -23.48 -7.51 36.13
C ILE A 352 -24.27 -6.26 36.51
N GLN A 353 -25.60 -6.37 36.50
CA GLN A 353 -26.46 -5.33 37.05
C GLN A 353 -26.25 -5.33 38.56
N PRO A 354 -25.88 -4.21 39.20
CA PRO A 354 -25.89 -4.14 40.64
C PRO A 354 -27.33 -4.39 41.14
N PRO A 355 -27.54 -5.18 42.21
CA PRO A 355 -28.87 -5.49 42.68
C PRO A 355 -29.60 -4.20 43.05
N GLN A 356 -30.79 -4.00 42.48
CA GLN A 356 -31.59 -2.81 42.76
C GLN A 356 -31.99 -2.79 44.25
N GLN A 357 -31.35 -1.90 45.02
CA GLN A 357 -31.74 -1.62 46.39
C GLN A 357 -33.07 -0.87 46.40
N THR A 358 -34.17 -1.60 46.55
CA THR A 358 -35.49 -1.04 46.82
C THR A 358 -35.49 -0.44 48.22
N PHE A 359 -35.36 0.88 48.31
CA PHE A 359 -35.54 1.62 49.55
C PHE A 359 -36.96 1.39 50.09
N SER A 360 -37.06 0.67 51.21
CA SER A 360 -38.29 0.54 51.99
C SER A 360 -38.05 1.00 53.43
N THR A 361 -39.06 1.61 54.05
CA THR A 361 -38.86 2.56 55.14
C THR A 361 -39.15 1.98 56.53
N TYR A 362 -38.34 2.44 57.50
CA TYR A 362 -38.65 2.57 58.93
C TYR A 362 -39.41 1.44 59.66
N LYS A 363 -38.72 0.77 60.61
CA LYS A 363 -39.08 0.85 62.04
C LYS A 363 -37.98 0.34 63.00
N ARG A 364 -37.67 1.18 63.99
CA ARG A 364 -37.17 0.86 65.34
C ARG A 364 -38.14 1.57 66.33
N PRO A 365 -38.24 1.23 67.63
CA PRO A 365 -37.13 0.83 68.51
C PRO A 365 -37.34 -0.44 69.34
N GLY A 366 -36.27 -0.85 70.02
CA GLY A 366 -36.21 -1.89 71.07
C GLY A 366 -34.80 -1.88 71.67
N THR A 367 -34.67 -1.92 72.99
CA THR A 367 -33.42 -1.63 73.73
C THR A 367 -33.01 -2.75 74.69
N SER A 368 -31.83 -2.61 75.30
CA SER A 368 -31.12 -3.56 76.19
C SER A 368 -30.42 -4.71 75.43
N LYS A 369 -29.27 -5.23 75.88
CA LYS A 369 -28.38 -4.87 77.01
C LYS A 369 -26.94 -5.37 76.68
N GLU A 370 -25.95 -5.01 77.51
CA GLU A 370 -24.69 -5.72 77.88
C GLU A 370 -24.04 -6.78 76.91
N ASP A 371 -22.72 -6.90 76.77
CA ASP A 371 -21.61 -6.41 77.62
C ASP A 371 -20.22 -6.44 76.91
N SER A 372 -19.20 -5.92 77.61
CA SER A 372 -17.75 -6.21 77.48
C SER A 372 -16.93 -5.73 76.25
N ASN A 373 -15.73 -5.23 76.58
CA ASN A 373 -14.62 -4.71 75.79
C ASN A 373 -13.33 -4.92 76.65
N PRO A 374 -12.06 -4.72 76.24
CA PRO A 374 -11.38 -4.73 74.92
C PRO A 374 -10.51 -6.04 74.78
N ALA A 375 -9.40 -6.20 74.04
CA ALA A 375 -8.09 -5.51 74.06
C ALA A 375 -7.12 -6.08 72.97
N PRO A 376 -5.92 -5.49 72.70
CA PRO A 376 -5.28 -5.52 71.37
C PRO A 376 -3.83 -6.06 71.31
N TYR A 377 -3.26 -6.14 70.10
CA TYR A 377 -1.81 -6.03 69.74
C TYR A 377 -1.66 -6.06 68.19
N LYS A 378 -0.62 -5.50 67.53
CA LYS A 378 0.49 -4.60 67.95
C LYS A 378 1.01 -3.79 66.73
N GLN A 379 1.82 -2.74 66.95
CA GLN A 379 2.44 -1.90 65.91
C GLN A 379 3.91 -2.26 65.60
N GLN A 380 4.35 -1.97 64.37
CA GLN A 380 5.72 -1.61 63.90
C GLN A 380 5.52 -0.80 62.58
N ARG A 381 6.14 0.34 62.20
CA ARG A 381 7.35 1.12 62.59
C ARG A 381 8.68 0.37 62.36
N THR A 382 9.69 0.83 61.58
CA THR A 382 9.93 1.96 60.62
C THR A 382 10.78 1.43 59.42
N SER A 383 11.35 2.13 58.42
CA SER A 383 11.75 3.53 58.07
C SER A 383 11.50 3.79 56.55
N ARG A 384 11.64 4.96 55.88
CA ARG A 384 12.34 6.27 55.98
C ARG A 384 13.79 6.37 55.42
N PHE A 385 13.90 7.05 54.24
CA PHE A 385 15.05 7.80 53.67
C PHE A 385 16.35 7.01 53.35
N ASP A 386 17.26 7.47 52.47
CA ASP A 386 17.44 8.82 51.87
C ASP A 386 17.71 8.81 50.34
N GLU A 387 17.60 9.98 49.71
CA GLU A 387 18.05 10.23 48.32
C GLU A 387 19.54 10.57 48.29
N THR A 388 20.25 10.29 47.18
CA THR A 388 21.47 11.07 46.86
C THR A 388 21.77 11.09 45.36
N SER A 389 21.73 12.29 44.76
CA SER A 389 22.25 12.58 43.43
C SER A 389 23.77 12.76 43.46
N LEU A 390 24.49 12.26 42.44
CA LEU A 390 25.86 12.70 42.17
C LEU A 390 26.20 12.65 40.68
N SER A 391 26.82 13.72 40.20
CA SER A 391 27.19 13.95 38.79
C SER A 391 28.70 14.10 38.63
N PHE A 392 29.27 13.45 37.62
CA PHE A 392 30.56 13.77 36.99
C PHE A 392 30.37 13.53 35.47
N SER A 393 30.59 14.52 34.60
CA SER A 393 31.87 15.14 34.16
C SER A 393 32.53 14.35 33.04
#